data_AF-A0A520E793-F1
#
_entry.id   AF-A0A520E793-F1
#
_cell.length_a   1.000
_cell.length_b   1.000
_cell.length_c   1.000
_cell.angle_alpha   90.00
_cell.angle_beta   90.00
_cell.angle_gamma   90.00
#
_symmetry.space_group_name_H-M   'P 1'
#
loop_
_entity.id
_entity.type
_entity.pdbx_description
1 polymer ?
#
loop_
_entity_poly.entity_id
_entity_poly.type
_entity_poly.pdbx_seq_one_letter_code
_entity_poly.pdbx_strand_id
1 'polypeptide(L)' 'MTQPISIVWLRRDLRLTDNAALYHALKGPYPILPLFIFDRNILDKLED' A
#
# COMPACT_ATOMS: atom_id res chain seq x y z
N MET A 1 6.36 22.20 9.09
CA MET A 1 5.82 21.19 10.05
C MET A 1 5.61 19.91 9.27
N THR A 2 5.97 18.76 9.84
CA THR A 2 5.69 17.44 9.24
C THR A 2 4.25 17.04 9.54
N GLN A 3 3.44 16.85 8.51
CA GLN A 3 2.07 16.33 8.65
C GLN A 3 2.09 14.78 8.71
N PRO A 4 1.30 14.15 9.60
CA PRO A 4 1.12 12.70 9.58
C PRO A 4 0.48 12.25 8.26
N ILE A 5 0.90 11.08 7.77
CA ILE A 5 0.38 10.46 6.54
C ILE A 5 -0.05 9.02 6.82
N SER A 6 -1.07 8.54 6.11
CA SER A 6 -1.46 7.14 6.12
C SER A 6 -0.85 6.41 4.93
N ILE A 7 -0.02 5.39 5.19
CA ILE A 7 0.57 4.58 4.13
C ILE A 7 -0.35 3.39 3.85
N VAL A 8 -0.77 3.26 2.58
CA VAL A 8 -1.47 2.06 2.08
C VAL A 8 -0.43 1.23 1.33
N TRP A 9 0.12 0.20 1.98
CA TRP A 9 1.09 -0.69 1.36
C TRP A 9 0.38 -1.75 0.51
N LEU A 10 0.35 -1.49 -0.80
CA LEU A 10 -0.09 -2.43 -1.81
C LEU A 10 0.96 -3.54 -1.91
N ARG A 11 0.51 -4.80 -1.85
CA ARG A 11 1.37 -6.00 -1.98
C ARG A 11 0.96 -6.78 -3.21
N ARG A 12 0.50 -8.03 -3.06
CA ARG A 12 0.03 -8.87 -4.16
C ARG A 12 -1.26 -8.37 -4.82
N ASP A 13 -1.97 -7.49 -4.14
CA ASP A 13 -3.31 -7.07 -4.49
C ASP A 13 -3.34 -5.61 -4.98
N LEU A 14 -2.95 -5.43 -6.24
CA LEU A 14 -2.84 -4.13 -6.90
C LEU A 14 -4.19 -3.65 -7.45
N ARG A 15 -5.15 -3.46 -6.56
CA ARG A 15 -6.51 -2.99 -6.91
C ARG A 15 -6.93 -1.77 -6.12
N LEU A 16 -7.68 -0.90 -6.78
CA LEU A 16 -8.28 0.31 -6.20
C LEU A 16 -9.70 0.03 -5.67
N THR A 17 -10.44 -0.85 -6.34
CA THR A 17 -11.79 -1.25 -5.94
C THR A 17 -11.73 -2.44 -4.99
N ASP A 18 -12.66 -2.50 -4.04
CA ASP A 18 -12.75 -3.60 -3.07
C ASP A 18 -11.44 -3.85 -2.29
N ASN A 19 -10.79 -2.76 -1.88
CA ASN A 19 -9.58 -2.79 -1.07
C ASN A 19 -9.89 -2.23 0.31
N ALA A 20 -10.00 -3.10 1.32
CA ALA A 20 -10.37 -2.72 2.69
C ALA A 20 -9.37 -1.72 3.30
N ALA A 21 -8.07 -1.90 3.06
CA ALA A 21 -7.04 -1.00 3.58
C ALA A 21 -7.17 0.41 2.98
N LEU A 22 -7.37 0.49 1.66
CA LEU A 22 -7.60 1.77 0.97
C LEU A 22 -8.92 2.42 1.44
N TYR A 23 -9.99 1.64 1.58
CA TYR A 23 -11.29 2.13 2.06
C TYR A 23 -11.20 2.75 3.46
N HIS A 24 -10.55 2.06 4.41
CA HIS A 24 -10.38 2.58 5.76
C HIS A 24 -9.45 3.78 5.81
N ALA A 25 -8.37 3.80 5.01
CA ALA A 25 -7.47 4.94 4.91
C ALA A 25 -8.19 6.20 4.38
N LEU A 26 -9.04 6.06 3.35
CA LEU A 26 -9.84 7.15 2.77
C LEU A 26 -10.86 7.76 3.73
N LYS A 27 -11.26 7.01 4.77
CA LYS A 27 -12.14 7.51 5.84
C LYS A 27 -11.37 8.14 7.01
N GLY A 28 -10.04 8.08 6.99
CA GLY A 28 -9.18 8.60 8.05
C GLY A 28 -8.94 10.11 7.96
N PRO A 29 -8.28 10.69 8.98
CA PRO A 29 -8.02 12.13 9.06
C PRO A 29 -6.75 12.59 8.31
N TYR A 30 -6.00 11.66 7.71
CA TYR A 30 -4.67 11.94 7.15
C TYR A 30 -4.62 11.74 5.64
N PRO A 31 -3.81 12.54 4.92
CA PRO A 31 -3.53 12.29 3.52
C PRO A 31 -2.88 10.91 3.33
N ILE A 32 -3.18 10.29 2.19
CA ILE A 32 -2.85 8.89 1.93
C ILE A 32 -1.72 8.79 0.93
N LEU A 33 -0.77 7.90 1.20
CA LEU A 33 0.28 7.50 0.28
C LEU A 33 0.10 6.02 -0.06
N PRO A 34 -0.49 5.68 -1.23
CA PRO A 34 -0.42 4.34 -1.77
C PRO A 34 1.03 4.04 -2.14
N LEU A 35 1.56 2.93 -1.63
CA LEU A 35 2.95 2.51 -1.84
C LEU A 35 2.97 1.05 -2.27
N PHE A 36 3.74 0.75 -3.31
CA PHE A 36 4.13 -0.61 -3.66
C PHE A 36 5.64 -0.73 -3.55
N ILE A 37 6.11 -1.83 -2.96
CA ILE A 37 7.54 -2.11 -2.82
C ILE A 37 7.87 -3.28 -3.74
N PHE A 38 8.63 -2.99 -4.80
CA PHE A 38 9.19 -4.00 -5.69
C PHE A 38 10.45 -4.58 -5.05
N ASP A 39 10.28 -5.65 -4.26
CA ASP A 39 11.37 -6.28 -3.53
C ASP A 39 11.97 -7.45 -4.30
N ARG A 40 13.10 -7.21 -4.98
CA ARG A 40 13.84 -8.27 -5.69
C ARG A 40 14.36 -9.36 -4.76
N ASN A 41 14.71 -9.07 -3.50
CA ASN A 41 15.21 -10.11 -2.59
C ASN A 41 14.13 -11.16 -2.25
N ILE A 42 12.85 -10.77 -2.35
CA ILE A 42 11.72 -11.68 -2.21
C ILE A 42 11.43 -12.36 -3.56
N LEU A 43 11.38 -11.58 -4.65
CA LEU A 43 11.03 -12.09 -5.98
C LEU A 43 12.06 -13.07 -6.52
N ASP A 44 13.34 -12.82 -6.33
CA ASP A 44 14.45 -13.67 -6.79
C ASP A 44 14.47 -15.06 -6.08
N LYS A 45 13.65 -15.24 -5.02
CA LYS A 45 13.46 -16.51 -4.32
C LYS A 45 12.23 -17.30 -4.81
N LEU A 46 11.39 -16.70 -5.64
CA LEU A 46 10.24 -17.37 -6.21
C LEU A 46 10.72 -18.07 -7.49
N GLU A 47 10.59 -19.40 -7.53
CA GLU A 47 10.77 -20.19 -8.76
C GLU A 47 9.51 -20.02 -9.63
N ASP A 48 9.66 -20.17 -10.96
CA ASP A 48 8.59 -20.04 -11.95
C ASP A 48 7.46 -21.07 -11.80
#